data_AF-A0A941ZTF6-F1
#
_entry.id   AF-A0A941ZTF6-F1
#
_cell.length_a   1.000
_cell.length_b   1.000
_cell.length_c   1.000
_cell.angle_alpha   90.00
_cell.angle_beta   90.00
_cell.angle_gamma   90.00
#
_symmetry.space_group_name_H-M   'P 1'
#
loop_
_entity.id
_entity.type
_entity.pdbx_description
1 polymer ?
#
loop_
_entity_poly.entity_id
_entity_poly.type
_entity_poly.pdbx_seq_one_letter_code
_entity_poly.pdbx_strand_id
1 'polypeptide(L)'
;MAIWFPWIKFAACAALIGFAGVRLSRYGDIIAEKSGIGASIVGLLLPATVTSLPELITGIGAVALADVPDIALGNLLGACLMNLAMIVVLDLVYREQSIYTKAGH
;
A
#
# COMPACT_ATOMS: atom_id res chain seq x y z
N MET A 1 -0.26 -2.10 -34.52
CA MET A 1 -1.24 -2.91 -33.74
C MET A 1 -0.63 -3.56 -32.48
N ALA A 2 0.49 -3.04 -31.94
CA ALA A 2 1.18 -3.64 -30.79
C ALA A 2 1.00 -2.87 -29.47
N ILE A 3 0.42 -1.66 -29.51
CA ILE A 3 0.27 -0.80 -28.32
C ILE A 3 -0.90 -1.22 -27.43
N TRP A 4 -1.93 -1.88 -27.96
CA TRP A 4 -3.14 -2.22 -27.18
C TRP A 4 -2.94 -3.38 -26.19
N PHE A 5 -2.04 -4.31 -26.49
CA PHE A 5 -1.78 -5.48 -25.66
C PHE A 5 -1.28 -5.15 -24.24
N PRO A 6 -0.34 -4.20 -24.03
CA PRO A 6 0.05 -3.79 -22.69
C PRO A 6 -1.06 -3.07 -21.93
N TRP A 7 -1.92 -2.28 -22.59
CA TRP A 7 -3.04 -1.61 -21.93
C TRP A 7 -4.08 -2.59 -21.37
N ILE A 8 -4.38 -3.66 -22.11
CA ILE A 8 -5.30 -4.71 -21.64
C ILE A 8 -4.71 -5.45 -20.45
N LYS A 9 -3.41 -5.81 -20.50
CA LYS A 9 -2.72 -6.44 -19.37
C LYS A 9 -2.71 -5.54 -18.14
N PHE A 10 -2.42 -4.25 -18.32
CA PHE A 10 -2.43 -3.26 -17.25
C PHE A 10 -3.83 -3.15 -16.63
N ALA A 11 -4.88 -3.01 -17.44
CA ALA A 11 -6.25 -2.94 -16.96
C ALA A 11 -6.67 -4.20 -16.20
N ALA A 12 -6.29 -5.38 -16.69
CA ALA A 12 -6.56 -6.64 -16.01
C ALA A 12 -5.84 -6.75 -14.65
N CYS A 13 -4.57 -6.36 -14.57
CA CYS A 13 -3.82 -6.30 -13.32
C CYS A 13 -4.41 -5.28 -12.35
N ALA A 14 -4.78 -4.09 -12.82
CA ALA A 14 -5.40 -3.05 -12.00
C ALA A 14 -6.74 -3.53 -11.42
N ALA A 15 -7.58 -4.18 -12.23
CA ALA A 15 -8.84 -4.76 -11.76
C ALA A 15 -8.62 -5.86 -10.72
N LEU A 16 -7.64 -6.75 -10.94
CA LEU A 16 -7.26 -7.79 -9.98
C LEU A 16 -6.78 -7.21 -8.65
N ILE A 17 -5.90 -6.21 -8.69
CA ILE A 17 -5.38 -5.56 -7.47
C ILE A 17 -6.52 -4.84 -6.74
N GLY A 18 -7.37 -4.11 -7.44
CA GLY A 18 -8.53 -3.44 -6.84
C GLY A 18 -9.49 -4.43 -6.17
N PHE A 19 -9.80 -5.53 -6.85
CA PHE A 19 -10.66 -6.58 -6.30
C PHE A 19 -10.03 -7.29 -5.10
N ALA A 20 -8.74 -7.61 -5.19
CA ALA A 20 -7.98 -8.22 -4.10
C ALA A 20 -7.91 -7.29 -2.88
N GLY A 21 -7.68 -5.99 -3.07
CA GLY A 21 -7.64 -5.00 -2.00
C GLY A 21 -8.95 -4.90 -1.22
N VAL A 22 -10.09 -4.82 -1.93
CA VAL A 22 -11.43 -4.78 -1.29
C VAL A 22 -11.70 -6.05 -0.47
N ARG A 23 -11.35 -7.22 -1.02
CA ARG A 23 -11.49 -8.49 -0.30
C ARG A 23 -10.57 -8.57 0.91
N LEU A 24 -9.34 -8.10 0.77
CA LEU A 24 -8.35 -8.14 1.84
C LEU A 24 -8.79 -7.31 3.05
N SER A 25 -9.38 -6.13 2.83
CA SER A 25 -9.96 -5.32 3.92
C SER A 25 -11.08 -6.07 4.63
N ARG A 26 -12.02 -6.68 3.88
CA ARG A 26 -13.10 -7.48 4.48
C ARG A 26 -12.59 -8.67 5.29
N TYR A 27 -11.60 -9.39 4.77
CA TYR A 27 -11.00 -10.50 5.51
C TYR A 27 -10.22 -10.01 6.72
N GLY A 28 -9.58 -8.84 6.63
CA GLY A 28 -8.96 -8.15 7.74
C GLY A 28 -9.93 -7.92 8.89
N ASP A 29 -11.08 -7.31 8.61
CA ASP A 29 -12.10 -7.05 9.64
C ASP A 29 -12.58 -8.34 10.31
N ILE A 30 -12.81 -9.40 9.53
CA ILE A 30 -13.21 -10.72 10.05
C ILE A 30 -12.11 -11.34 10.93
N ILE A 31 -10.84 -11.18 10.55
CA ILE A 31 -9.70 -11.65 11.34
C ILE A 31 -9.58 -10.84 12.63
N ALA A 32 -9.74 -9.51 12.58
CA ALA A 32 -9.76 -8.66 13.78
C ALA A 32 -10.82 -9.13 14.78
N GLU A 33 -12.03 -9.37 14.29
CA GLU A 33 -13.18 -9.79 15.09
C GLU A 33 -12.98 -11.18 15.71
N LYS A 34 -12.38 -12.13 14.98
CA LYS A 34 -12.12 -13.49 15.49
C LYS A 34 -10.87 -13.62 16.34
N SER A 35 -9.84 -12.84 16.08
CA SER A 35 -8.56 -12.90 16.81
C SER A 35 -8.56 -12.02 18.06
N GLY A 36 -9.59 -11.19 18.27
CA GLY A 36 -9.65 -10.23 19.39
C GLY A 36 -8.65 -9.08 19.26
N ILE A 37 -7.98 -8.98 18.11
CA ILE A 37 -7.07 -7.88 17.77
C ILE A 37 -7.96 -6.72 17.32
N GLY A 38 -7.91 -5.59 18.03
CA GLY A 38 -8.78 -4.45 17.74
C GLY A 38 -8.72 -4.04 16.26
N ALA A 39 -9.88 -3.72 15.68
CA ALA A 39 -10.02 -3.37 14.26
C ALA A 39 -9.02 -2.28 13.81
N SER A 40 -8.64 -1.36 14.69
CA SER A 40 -7.63 -0.33 14.43
C SER A 40 -6.23 -0.88 14.16
N ILE A 41 -5.82 -1.95 14.84
CA ILE A 41 -4.49 -2.57 14.63
C ILE A 41 -4.47 -3.27 13.28
N VAL A 42 -5.53 -4.00 12.94
CA VAL A 42 -5.65 -4.67 11.65
C VAL A 42 -5.76 -3.64 10.51
N GLY A 43 -6.54 -2.58 10.71
CA GLY A 43 -6.68 -1.47 9.77
C GLY A 43 -5.39 -0.67 9.55
N LEU A 44 -4.42 -0.72 10.48
CA LEU A 44 -3.11 -0.10 10.31
C LEU A 44 -2.10 -1.08 9.68
N LEU A 45 -2.04 -2.31 10.17
CA LEU A 45 -1.04 -3.30 9.76
C LEU A 45 -1.28 -3.86 8.35
N LEU A 46 -2.54 -4.10 7.97
CA LEU A 46 -2.86 -4.65 6.65
C LEU A 46 -2.43 -3.71 5.52
N PRO A 47 -2.84 -2.42 5.51
CA PRO A 47 -2.39 -1.49 4.48
C PRO A 47 -0.87 -1.36 4.43
N ALA A 48 -0.22 -1.22 5.60
CA ALA A 48 1.25 -1.11 5.69
C ALA A 48 1.97 -2.33 5.09
N THR A 49 1.45 -3.53 5.33
CA THR A 49 2.04 -4.76 4.78
C THR A 49 1.84 -4.83 3.26
N VAL A 50 0.65 -4.46 2.77
CA VAL A 50 0.32 -4.49 1.34
C VAL A 50 1.12 -3.48 0.54
N THR A 51 1.38 -2.30 1.10
CA THR A 51 2.19 -1.27 0.44
C THR A 51 3.66 -1.67 0.33
N SER A 52 4.20 -2.42 1.30
CA SER A 52 5.62 -2.83 1.29
C SER A 52 5.92 -4.19 0.68
N LEU A 53 4.91 -5.01 0.43
CA LEU A 53 5.09 -6.31 -0.22
C LEU A 53 5.66 -6.22 -1.65
N PRO A 54 5.19 -5.31 -2.54
CA PRO A 54 5.74 -5.16 -3.88
C PRO A 54 7.20 -4.69 -3.85
N GLU A 55 7.53 -3.80 -2.90
CA GLU A 55 8.88 -3.26 -2.70
C GLU A 55 9.84 -4.36 -2.28
N LEU A 56 9.42 -5.22 -1.35
CA LEU A 56 10.16 -6.40 -0.92
C LEU A 56 10.41 -7.36 -2.09
N ILE A 57 9.38 -7.68 -2.88
CA ILE A 57 9.50 -8.57 -4.05
C ILE A 57 10.46 -7.99 -5.09
N THR A 58 10.37 -6.69 -5.36
CA THR A 58 11.23 -6.01 -6.35
C THR A 58 12.68 -5.91 -5.86
N GLY A 59 12.88 -5.63 -4.57
CA GLY A 59 14.21 -5.60 -3.95
C GLY A 59 14.89 -6.97 -3.94
N ILE A 60 14.16 -8.03 -3.58
CA ILE A 60 14.66 -9.41 -3.66
C ILE A 60 14.97 -9.78 -5.11
N GLY A 61 14.10 -9.42 -6.07
CA GLY A 61 14.37 -9.66 -7.49
C GLY A 61 15.64 -8.96 -7.99
N ALA A 62 15.87 -7.71 -7.58
CA ALA A 62 17.07 -6.96 -7.97
C ALA A 62 18.36 -7.57 -7.41
N VAL A 63 18.34 -8.05 -6.16
CA VAL A 63 19.52 -8.67 -5.52
C VAL A 63 19.72 -10.12 -6.01
N ALA A 64 18.66 -10.92 -6.04
CA ALA A 64 18.75 -12.37 -6.27
C ALA A 64 18.73 -12.77 -7.75
N LEU A 65 18.04 -12.01 -8.62
CA LEU A 65 17.91 -12.35 -10.05
C LEU A 65 18.75 -11.46 -10.95
N ALA A 66 18.96 -10.20 -10.58
CA ALA A 66 19.67 -9.24 -11.45
C ALA A 66 21.13 -9.01 -11.05
N ASP A 67 21.57 -9.43 -9.85
CA ASP A 67 22.91 -9.22 -9.29
C ASP A 67 23.34 -7.72 -9.29
N VAL A 68 22.36 -6.80 -9.21
CA VAL A 68 22.58 -5.36 -9.21
C VAL A 68 22.07 -4.74 -7.91
N PRO A 69 22.85 -4.84 -6.80
CA PRO A 69 22.42 -4.38 -5.49
C PRO A 69 22.20 -2.86 -5.43
N ASP A 70 22.89 -2.07 -6.26
CA ASP A 70 22.70 -0.62 -6.33
C ASP A 70 21.26 -0.22 -6.73
N ILE A 71 20.65 -1.01 -7.63
CA ILE A 71 19.26 -0.78 -8.06
C ILE A 71 18.30 -1.13 -6.92
N ALA A 72 18.59 -2.18 -6.15
CA ALA A 72 17.79 -2.55 -4.99
C ALA A 72 17.83 -1.44 -3.92
N LEU A 73 18.99 -0.84 -3.70
CA LEU A 73 19.20 0.27 -2.76
C LEU A 73 18.46 1.54 -3.22
N GLY A 74 18.56 1.88 -4.51
CA GLY A 74 17.80 2.98 -5.10
C GLY A 74 16.28 2.77 -5.02
N ASN A 75 15.80 1.55 -5.25
CA ASN A 75 14.39 1.19 -5.12
C ASN A 75 13.91 1.32 -3.67
N LEU A 76 14.70 0.86 -2.69
CA LEU A 76 14.38 0.96 -1.27
C LEU A 76 14.29 2.43 -0.80
N LEU A 77 15.27 3.25 -1.17
CA LEU A 77 15.28 4.68 -0.82
C LEU A 77 14.13 5.43 -1.50
N GLY A 78 13.86 5.13 -2.78
CA GLY A 78 12.76 5.71 -3.55
C GLY A 78 11.40 5.37 -2.95
N ALA A 79 11.19 4.11 -2.56
CA ALA A 79 10.01 3.64 -1.85
C ALA A 79 9.76 4.40 -0.55
N CYS A 80 10.78 4.53 0.31
CA CYS A 80 10.67 5.31 1.55
C CYS A 80 10.31 6.79 1.28
N LEU A 81 10.94 7.39 0.27
CA LEU A 81 10.69 8.79 -0.07
C LEU A 81 9.27 8.99 -0.61
N MET A 82 8.77 8.06 -1.42
CA MET A 82 7.40 8.12 -1.93
C MET A 82 6.38 7.93 -0.80
N ASN A 83 6.60 6.98 0.11
CA ASN A 83 5.72 6.80 1.27
C ASN A 83 5.65 8.07 2.13
N LEU A 84 6.79 8.71 2.39
CA LEU A 84 6.82 9.98 3.12
C LEU A 84 6.11 11.10 2.34
N ALA A 85 6.35 11.20 1.03
CA ALA A 85 5.68 12.16 0.15
C ALA A 85 4.16 11.93 0.13
N MET A 86 3.70 10.68 0.14
CA MET A 86 2.28 10.34 0.19
C MET A 86 1.66 10.82 1.50
N ILE A 87 2.32 10.63 2.64
CA ILE A 87 1.86 11.16 3.94
C ILE A 87 1.76 12.70 3.88
N VAL A 88 2.77 13.38 3.33
CA VAL A 88 2.74 14.85 3.16
C VAL A 88 1.58 15.30 2.28
N VAL A 89 1.35 14.62 1.15
CA VAL A 89 0.21 14.92 0.26
C VAL A 89 -1.11 14.67 0.97
N LEU A 90 -1.24 13.56 1.70
CA LEU A 90 -2.44 13.26 2.48
C LEU A 90 -2.69 14.33 3.54
N ASP A 91 -1.67 14.76 4.27
CA ASP A 91 -1.77 15.82 5.28
C ASP A 91 -2.17 17.17 4.66
N LEU A 92 -1.62 17.51 3.49
CA LEU A 92 -2.01 18.70 2.73
C LEU A 92 -3.46 18.66 2.24
N VAL A 93 -3.93 17.49 1.79
CA VAL A 93 -5.30 17.29 1.28
C VAL A 93 -6.33 17.20 2.41
N TYR A 94 -5.97 16.62 3.56
CA TYR A 94 -6.85 16.40 4.71
C TYR A 94 -6.66 17.42 5.84
N ARG A 95 -6.21 18.64 5.53
CA ARG A 95 -5.84 19.71 6.48
C ARG A 95 -6.93 20.15 7.49
N GLU A 96 -8.15 19.62 7.45
CA GLU A 96 -9.16 19.86 8.49
C GLU A 96 -9.88 18.57 8.89
N GLN A 97 -9.72 18.14 10.14
CA GLN A 97 -10.70 18.37 11.22
C GLN A 97 -10.00 18.19 12.57
N SER A 98 -9.73 19.30 13.26
CA SER A 98 -9.51 19.27 14.70
C SER A 98 -10.85 18.87 15.37
N ILE A 99 -10.99 17.57 15.68
CA ILE A 99 -12.19 16.99 16.32
C ILE A 99 -12.31 17.42 17.80
N TYR A 100 -11.40 18.26 18.32
CA TYR A 100 -11.42 18.70 19.72
C TYR A 100 -12.51 19.73 20.07
N THR A 101 -13.23 20.29 19.09
CA THR A 101 -14.28 21.31 19.35
C THR A 101 -15.71 20.75 19.42
N LYS A 102 -15.96 19.48 19.07
CA LYS A 102 -17.32 18.89 19.03
C LYS A 102 -17.74 18.02 20.23
N ALA A 103 -16.85 17.79 21.21
CA ALA A 103 -17.15 16.98 22.40
C ALA A 103 -17.32 17.82 23.69
N GLY A 104 -17.54 19.13 23.56
CA GLY A 104 -17.61 20.09 24.67
C GLY A 104 -18.97 20.76 24.88
N HIS A 105 -20.06 20.18 24.38
CA HIS A 105 -21.43 20.60 24.70
C HIS A 105 -22.34 19.41 24.91
#